data_AF-A0A0R3X999-F1
#
_entry.id   AF-A0A0R3X999-F1
#
_cell.length_a   1.000
_cell.length_b   1.000
_cell.length_c   1.000
_cell.angle_alpha   90.00
_cell.angle_beta   90.00
_cell.angle_gamma   90.00
#
_symmetry.space_group_name_H-M   'P 1'
#
loop_
_entity.id
_entity.type
_entity.pdbx_description
1 polymer ?
#
loop_
_entity_poly.entity_id
_entity_poly.type
_entity_poly.pdbx_seq_one_letter_code
_entity_poly.pdbx_strand_id
1 'polypeptide(L)'
;LEKLQAEHARCSQQIQQKQQQLETLMKQLEQQAEEILTTKIEALTASLCEKDANLALIQTTGPQNTASNQAVQKLTNEKETIQTQLRQLTFARDALAEQRKAQ
;
A
#
# COMPACT_ATOMS: atom_id res chain seq x y z
N LEU A 1 -38.04 39.39 0.82
CA LEU A 1 -37.11 39.04 -0.29
C LEU A 1 -35.65 39.09 0.16
N GLU A 2 -35.20 40.20 0.76
CA GLU A 2 -33.78 40.40 1.16
C GLU A 2 -33.24 39.34 2.12
N LYS A 3 -34.01 38.95 3.15
CA LYS A 3 -33.60 37.88 4.08
C LYS A 3 -33.37 36.53 3.38
N LEU A 4 -34.24 36.19 2.43
CA LEU A 4 -34.12 34.95 1.65
C LEU A 4 -32.90 34.99 0.71
N GLN A 5 -32.60 36.15 0.11
CA GLN A 5 -31.40 36.33 -0.71
C GLN A 5 -30.12 36.21 0.12
N ALA A 6 -30.12 36.76 1.34
CA ALA A 6 -29.00 36.64 2.26
C ALA A 6 -28.79 35.18 2.72
N GLU A 7 -29.87 34.46 3.02
CA GLU A 7 -29.81 33.03 3.36
C GLU A 7 -29.34 32.18 2.19
N HIS A 8 -29.82 32.44 0.97
CA HIS A 8 -29.36 31.77 -0.24
C HIS A 8 -27.86 31.99 -0.45
N ALA A 9 -27.39 33.24 -0.37
CA ALA A 9 -25.97 33.57 -0.52
C ALA A 9 -25.09 32.86 0.54
N ARG A 10 -25.55 32.83 1.79
CA ARG A 10 -24.88 32.10 2.87
C ARG A 10 -24.81 30.60 2.60
N CYS A 11 -25.91 30.01 2.13
CA CYS A 11 -25.98 28.60 1.77
C CYS A 11 -25.02 28.28 0.61
N SER A 12 -25.01 29.10 -0.44
CA SER A 12 -24.08 28.95 -1.57
C SER A 12 -22.62 29.01 -1.12
N GLN A 13 -22.28 29.95 -0.23
CA GLN A 13 -20.92 30.05 0.31
C GLN A 13 -20.53 28.81 1.13
N GLN A 14 -21.46 28.28 1.95
CA GLN A 14 -21.21 27.06 2.73
C GLN A 14 -21.04 25.83 1.83
N ILE A 15 -21.84 25.70 0.77
CA ILE A 15 -21.70 24.62 -0.21
C ILE A 15 -20.33 24.68 -0.88
N GLN A 16 -19.91 25.86 -1.32
CA GLN A 16 -18.60 26.05 -1.95
C GLN A 16 -17.44 25.70 -1.00
N GLN A 17 -17.52 26.13 0.27
CA GLN A 17 -16.52 25.77 1.28
C GLN A 17 -16.47 24.26 1.52
N LYS A 18 -17.63 23.58 1.56
CA LYS A 18 -17.70 22.13 1.76
C LYS A 18 -17.17 21.36 0.55
N GLN A 19 -17.42 21.83 -0.66
CA GLN A 19 -16.84 21.27 -1.89
C GLN A 19 -15.30 21.35 -1.87
N GLN A 20 -14.73 22.50 -1.53
CA GLN A 20 -13.28 22.67 -1.41
C GLN A 20 -12.66 21.77 -0.32
N GLN A 21 -13.35 21.63 0.83
CA GLN A 21 -12.93 20.71 1.88
C GLN A 21 -12.95 19.25 1.41
N LEU A 22 -14.00 18.86 0.68
CA LEU A 22 -14.14 17.51 0.15
C LEU A 22 -13.02 17.19 -0.86
N GLU A 23 -12.75 18.11 -1.80
CA GLU A 23 -11.65 17.95 -2.77
C GLU A 23 -10.29 17.80 -2.08
N THR A 24 -10.06 18.57 -1.00
CA THR A 24 -8.82 18.48 -0.22
C THR A 24 -8.69 17.12 0.46
N LEU A 25 -9.77 16.65 1.10
CA LEU A 25 -9.78 15.35 1.79
C LEU A 25 -9.62 14.19 0.80
N MET A 26 -10.23 14.26 -0.38
CA MET A 26 -10.07 13.25 -1.43
C MET A 26 -8.61 13.14 -1.87
N LYS A 27 -7.93 14.27 -2.14
CA LYS A 27 -6.50 14.29 -2.48
C LYS A 27 -5.62 13.71 -1.38
N GLN A 28 -5.93 14.05 -0.11
CA GLN A 28 -5.20 13.50 1.04
C GLN A 28 -5.38 11.99 1.18
N LEU A 29 -6.61 11.49 0.98
CA LEU A 29 -6.91 10.06 1.05
C LEU A 29 -6.13 9.28 -0.02
N GLU A 30 -6.11 9.78 -1.26
CA GLU A 30 -5.36 9.18 -2.36
C GLU A 30 -3.85 9.15 -2.07
N GLN A 31 -3.31 10.26 -1.57
CA GLN A 31 -1.89 10.35 -1.21
C GLN A 31 -1.52 9.35 -0.10
N GLN A 32 -2.35 9.26 0.94
CA GLN A 32 -2.13 8.30 2.03
C GLN A 32 -2.23 6.85 1.55
N ALA A 33 -3.16 6.54 0.64
CA ALA A 33 -3.27 5.21 0.07
C ALA A 33 -1.99 4.81 -0.69
N GLU A 34 -1.43 5.73 -1.48
CA GLU A 34 -0.16 5.51 -2.20
C GLU A 34 1.01 5.31 -1.24
N GLU A 35 1.13 6.12 -0.20
CA GLU A 35 2.19 6.01 0.81
C GLU A 35 2.12 4.68 1.56
N ILE A 36 0.92 4.25 1.95
CA ILE A 36 0.71 2.96 2.62
C ILE A 36 1.11 1.80 1.70
N LEU A 37 0.68 1.83 0.44
CA LEU A 37 1.01 0.78 -0.52
C LEU A 37 2.52 0.73 -0.76
N THR A 38 3.17 1.88 -0.94
CA THR A 38 4.61 1.98 -1.15
C THR A 38 5.39 1.44 0.04
N THR A 39 5.06 1.89 1.25
CA THR A 39 5.71 1.44 2.48
C THR A 39 5.55 -0.07 2.68
N LYS A 40 4.37 -0.63 2.40
CA LYS A 40 4.14 -2.08 2.49
C LYS A 40 4.95 -2.86 1.45
N ILE A 41 5.04 -2.36 0.23
CA ILE A 41 5.85 -2.96 -0.84
C ILE A 41 7.33 -2.99 -0.43
N GLU A 42 7.85 -1.88 0.11
CA GLU A 42 9.23 -1.79 0.60
C GLU A 42 9.50 -2.77 1.75
N ALA A 43 8.60 -2.84 2.75
CA ALA A 43 8.73 -3.75 3.88
C ALA A 43 8.71 -5.23 3.44
N LEU A 44 7.81 -5.61 2.52
CA LEU A 44 7.76 -6.97 1.98
C LEU A 44 9.00 -7.28 1.14
N THR A 45 9.50 -6.31 0.37
CA THR A 45 10.73 -6.48 -0.41
C THR A 45 11.93 -6.72 0.49
N ALA A 46 12.06 -5.96 1.58
CA ALA A 46 13.12 -6.16 2.57
C ALA A 46 13.02 -7.55 3.24
N SER A 47 11.82 -7.94 3.66
CA SER A 47 11.57 -9.27 4.24
C SER A 47 11.90 -10.40 3.26
N LEU A 48 11.60 -10.22 1.96
CA LEU A 48 11.95 -11.16 0.90
C LEU A 48 13.48 -11.32 0.78
N CYS A 49 14.21 -10.20 0.74
CA CYS A 49 15.67 -10.22 0.70
C CYS A 49 16.28 -10.91 1.93
N GLU A 50 15.72 -10.69 3.12
CA GLU A 50 16.17 -11.37 4.34
C GLU A 50 15.94 -12.89 4.25
N LYS A 51 14.78 -13.34 3.75
CA LYS A 51 14.50 -14.76 3.53
C LYS A 51 15.46 -15.38 2.52
N ASP A 52 15.76 -14.69 1.44
CA ASP A 52 16.73 -15.14 0.43
C ASP A 52 18.15 -15.25 1.01
N ALA A 53 18.58 -14.29 1.82
CA ALA A 53 19.86 -14.33 2.52
C ALA A 53 19.93 -15.53 3.49
N ASN A 54 18.86 -15.76 4.26
CA ASN A 54 18.78 -16.88 5.19
C ASN A 54 18.81 -18.24 4.47
N LEU A 55 18.09 -18.37 3.36
CA LEU A 55 18.14 -19.57 2.52
C LEU A 55 19.55 -19.82 1.97
N ALA A 56 20.20 -18.79 1.44
CA ALA A 56 21.57 -18.88 0.92
C ALA A 56 22.56 -19.26 2.02
N LEU A 57 22.41 -18.73 3.23
CA LEU A 57 23.27 -19.06 4.38
C LEU A 57 23.11 -20.53 4.78
N ILE A 58 21.88 -21.05 4.83
CA ILE A 58 21.63 -22.46 5.14
C ILE A 58 22.21 -23.37 4.04
N GLN A 59 22.10 -22.98 2.77
CA GLN A 59 22.67 -23.74 1.66
C GLN A 59 24.19 -23.79 1.67
N THR A 60 24.86 -22.71 2.10
CA THR A 60 26.32 -22.58 2.05
C THR A 60 27.03 -23.02 3.33
N THR A 61 26.41 -22.82 4.49
CA THR A 61 27.03 -23.06 5.81
C THR A 61 26.21 -23.98 6.71
N GLY A 62 24.97 -24.29 6.35
CA GLY A 62 24.05 -25.03 7.19
C GLY A 62 24.36 -26.54 7.20
N PRO A 63 24.15 -27.22 8.34
CA PRO A 63 24.27 -28.66 8.41
C PRO A 63 23.22 -29.32 7.51
N GLN A 64 23.61 -30.34 6.76
CA GLN A 64 22.69 -31.08 5.86
C GLN A 64 21.95 -32.16 6.66
N ASN A 65 21.02 -31.74 7.51
CA ASN A 65 20.22 -32.63 8.35
C ASN A 65 18.72 -32.33 8.22
N THR A 66 17.89 -33.20 8.79
CA THR A 66 16.43 -33.10 8.71
C THR A 66 15.90 -31.78 9.24
N ALA A 67 16.51 -31.23 10.30
CA ALA A 67 16.08 -29.95 10.89
C ALA A 67 16.36 -28.77 9.95
N SER A 68 17.53 -28.75 9.32
CA SER A 68 17.91 -27.76 8.31
C SER A 68 16.98 -27.81 7.08
N ASN A 69 16.68 -29.02 6.60
CA ASN A 69 15.75 -29.20 5.48
C ASN A 69 14.32 -28.71 5.82
N GLN A 70 13.86 -28.94 7.05
CA GLN A 70 12.58 -28.39 7.52
C GLN A 70 12.60 -26.87 7.60
N ALA A 71 13.70 -26.27 8.06
CA ALA A 71 13.86 -24.82 8.10
C ALA A 71 13.84 -24.21 6.69
N VAL A 72 14.56 -24.81 5.73
CA VAL A 72 14.54 -24.41 4.32
C VAL A 72 13.11 -24.46 3.77
N GLN A 73 12.38 -25.55 4.00
CA GLN A 73 11.01 -25.69 3.50
C GLN A 73 10.08 -24.61 4.07
N LYS A 74 10.18 -24.31 5.38
CA LYS A 74 9.40 -23.24 6.01
C LYS A 74 9.72 -21.88 5.40
N LEU A 75 11.00 -21.54 5.27
CA LEU A 75 11.45 -20.27 4.70
C LEU A 75 11.00 -20.12 3.23
N THR A 76 11.03 -21.21 2.44
CA THR A 76 10.52 -21.22 1.06
C THR A 76 9.02 -20.94 1.01
N ASN A 77 8.21 -21.59 1.86
CA ASN A 77 6.77 -21.35 1.89
C ASN A 77 6.42 -19.90 2.31
N GLU A 78 7.15 -19.36 3.29
CA GLU A 78 7.00 -17.97 3.72
C GLU A 78 7.41 -17.00 2.60
N LYS A 79 8.51 -17.29 1.89
CA LYS A 79 8.96 -16.54 0.73
C LYS A 79 7.89 -16.49 -0.37
N GLU A 80 7.29 -17.62 -0.73
CA GLU A 80 6.23 -17.70 -1.74
C GLU A 80 4.98 -16.88 -1.34
N THR A 81 4.64 -16.92 -0.05
CA THR A 81 3.54 -16.11 0.50
C THR A 81 3.84 -14.62 0.37
N ILE A 82 5.05 -14.18 0.76
CA ILE A 82 5.50 -12.79 0.63
C ILE A 82 5.50 -12.35 -0.84
N GLN A 83 5.99 -13.18 -1.76
CA GLN A 83 6.00 -12.87 -3.19
C GLN A 83 4.59 -12.69 -3.75
N THR A 84 3.64 -13.52 -3.32
CA THR A 84 2.24 -13.39 -3.72
C THR A 84 1.64 -12.07 -3.23
N GLN A 85 1.88 -11.71 -1.96
CA GLN A 85 1.42 -10.45 -1.39
C GLN A 85 2.07 -9.24 -2.08
N LEU A 86 3.37 -9.29 -2.35
CA LEU A 86 4.11 -8.22 -3.03
C LEU A 86 3.55 -7.96 -4.43
N ARG A 87 3.26 -9.03 -5.19
CA ARG A 87 2.64 -8.91 -6.52
C ARG A 87 1.26 -8.25 -6.42
N GLN A 88 0.42 -8.67 -5.47
CA GLN A 88 -0.91 -8.10 -5.28
C GLN A 88 -0.85 -6.60 -4.92
N LEU A 89 0.03 -6.22 -4.00
CA LEU A 89 0.18 -4.82 -3.61
C LEU A 89 0.76 -3.95 -4.72
N THR A 90 1.69 -4.49 -5.51
CA THR A 90 2.22 -3.79 -6.70
C THR A 90 1.11 -3.49 -7.69
N PHE A 91 0.26 -4.47 -8.00
CA PHE A 91 -0.90 -4.24 -8.87
C PHE A 91 -1.89 -3.23 -8.29
N ALA A 92 -2.16 -3.28 -6.98
CA ALA A 92 -3.05 -2.32 -6.33
C ALA A 92 -2.50 -0.88 -6.43
N ARG A 93 -1.18 -0.70 -6.24
CA ARG A 93 -0.52 0.60 -6.38
C ARG A 93 -0.58 1.11 -7.82
N ASP A 94 -0.30 0.24 -8.79
CA ASP A 94 -0.30 0.63 -10.20
C ASP A 94 -1.72 0.98 -10.67
N ALA A 95 -2.74 0.24 -10.21
CA ALA A 95 -4.14 0.57 -10.47
C ALA A 95 -4.54 1.94 -9.88
N LEU A 96 -4.09 2.24 -8.65
CA LEU A 96 -4.32 3.56 -8.03
C LEU A 96 -3.62 4.68 -8.82
N ALA A 97 -2.40 4.45 -9.29
CA ALA A 97 -1.67 5.41 -10.12
C ALA A 97 -2.37 5.67 -11.46
N GLU A 98 -2.90 4.63 -12.11
CA GLU A 98 -3.68 4.79 -13.35
C GLU A 98 -5.01 5.51 -13.11
N GLN A 99 -5.70 5.21 -12.00
CA GLN A 99 -6.93 5.93 -11.63
C GLN A 99 -6.67 7.43 -11.48
N ARG A 100 -5.53 7.85 -10.91
CA ARG A 100 -5.18 9.27 -10.77
C ARG A 100 -4.89 9.95 -12.10
N LYS A 101 -4.35 9.23 -13.09
CA LYS A 101 -4.12 9.78 -14.45
C LYS A 101 -5.42 9.99 -15.22
N ALA A 102 -6.47 9.25 -14.87
CA ALA A 102 -7.77 9.31 -15.53
C ALA A 102 -8.72 10.37 -14.95
N GLN A 103 -8.34 11.03 -13.85
CA GLN A 103 -9.06 12.16 -13.22
C GLN A 103 -8.50 13.50 -13.69
#